data_AF-D0UM58-F1
#
_entry.id   AF-D0UM58-F1
#
_cell.length_a   1.000
_cell.length_b   1.000
_cell.length_c   1.000
_cell.angle_alpha   90.00
_cell.angle_beta   90.00
_cell.angle_gamma   90.00
#
_symmetry.space_group_name_H-M   'P 1'
#
loop_
_entity.id
_entity.type
_entity.pdbx_description
1 polymer ?
#
loop_
_entity_poly.entity_id
_entity_poly.type
_entity_poly.pdbx_seq_one_letter_code
_entity_poly.pdbx_strand_id
1 'polypeptide(L)'
;IHIATTPAELYNAVLVDTPLAPFFQDCISEADLDEMNVELIRNTLYKAYLEAFYDFCRDLGGETADVMCEILAFEADRRALIITINSFDTELSKEDRARLFPKCGKLYPDGLAALARADDYEQVRSVAEYYAEYQQLFATTGNNPEEKTLEDRFFEYEVKLNVNAFLR
;
A
#
# COMPACT_ATOMS: atom_id res chain seq x y z
N ILE A 1 -5.53 28.19 -23.11
CA ILE A 1 -5.24 26.97 -22.34
C ILE A 1 -4.47 27.43 -21.12
N HIS A 2 -5.15 27.60 -19.98
CA HIS A 2 -4.45 27.85 -18.72
C HIS A 2 -3.74 26.53 -18.37
N ILE A 3 -2.42 26.53 -18.43
CA ILE A 3 -1.63 25.41 -17.91
C ILE A 3 -1.67 25.60 -16.39
N ALA A 4 -2.28 24.66 -15.68
CA ALA A 4 -2.23 24.65 -14.23
C ALA A 4 -0.75 24.57 -13.81
N THR A 5 -0.34 25.49 -12.94
CA THR A 5 1.05 25.59 -12.47
C THR A 5 1.22 25.02 -11.07
N THR A 6 0.13 24.84 -10.33
CA THR A 6 0.13 24.19 -9.03
C THR A 6 -0.76 22.93 -9.02
N PRO A 7 -0.44 21.92 -8.19
CA PRO A 7 -1.32 20.78 -7.95
C PRO A 7 -2.76 21.16 -7.56
N ALA A 8 -2.94 22.22 -6.78
CA ALA A 8 -4.26 22.77 -6.44
C ALA A 8 -5.05 23.27 -7.66
N GLU A 9 -4.40 24.04 -8.54
CA GLU A 9 -5.01 24.50 -9.79
C GLU A 9 -5.38 23.32 -10.70
N LEU A 10 -4.52 22.30 -10.77
CA LEU A 10 -4.79 21.09 -11.54
C LEU A 10 -5.99 20.32 -10.97
N TYR A 11 -6.11 20.25 -9.64
CA TYR A 11 -7.24 19.63 -8.98
C TYR A 11 -8.57 20.28 -9.39
N ASN A 12 -8.66 21.60 -9.23
CA ASN A 12 -9.88 22.35 -9.53
C ASN A 12 -10.21 22.42 -11.03
N ALA A 13 -9.20 22.41 -11.91
CA ALA A 13 -9.41 22.56 -13.35
C ALA A 13 -9.71 21.24 -14.07
N VAL A 14 -9.24 20.10 -13.54
CA VAL A 14 -9.29 18.82 -14.24
C VAL A 14 -9.76 17.69 -13.34
N LEU A 15 -9.16 17.52 -12.16
CA LEU A 15 -9.35 16.30 -11.37
C LEU A 15 -10.72 16.22 -10.69
N VAL A 16 -11.36 17.36 -10.38
CA VAL A 16 -12.70 17.41 -9.78
C VAL A 16 -13.77 16.71 -10.62
N ASP A 17 -13.61 16.72 -11.95
CA ASP A 17 -14.55 16.09 -12.88
C ASP A 17 -14.20 14.61 -13.17
N THR A 18 -13.15 14.08 -12.55
CA THR A 18 -12.71 12.69 -12.73
C THR A 18 -13.24 11.79 -11.63
N PRO A 19 -13.36 10.47 -11.87
CA PRO A 19 -13.69 9.51 -10.81
C PRO A 19 -12.64 9.42 -9.70
N LEU A 20 -11.50 10.13 -9.82
CA LEU A 20 -10.49 10.22 -8.78
C LEU A 20 -10.79 11.30 -7.73
N ALA A 21 -11.71 12.23 -8.02
CA ALA A 21 -12.03 13.35 -7.14
C ALA A 21 -12.32 12.95 -5.68
N PRO A 22 -13.07 11.87 -5.39
CA PRO A 22 -13.34 11.44 -4.01
C PRO A 22 -12.07 11.11 -3.22
N PHE A 23 -11.03 10.57 -3.87
CA PHE A 23 -9.79 10.18 -3.22
C PHE A 23 -8.89 11.36 -2.85
N PHE A 24 -9.14 12.54 -3.42
CA PHE A 24 -8.41 13.77 -3.08
C PHE A 24 -9.06 14.51 -1.91
N GLN A 25 -10.40 14.58 -1.88
CA GLN A 25 -11.16 15.38 -0.91
C GLN A 25 -10.92 14.97 0.54
N ASP A 26 -10.82 13.66 0.79
CA ASP A 26 -10.68 13.12 2.15
C ASP A 26 -9.22 13.03 2.60
N CYS A 27 -8.26 13.29 1.70
CA CYS A 27 -6.88 12.91 1.88
C CYS A 27 -5.88 14.06 1.88
N ILE A 28 -6.15 15.13 1.13
CA ILE A 28 -5.19 16.22 0.95
C ILE A 28 -5.93 17.55 0.92
N SER A 29 -5.55 18.48 1.80
CA SER A 29 -6.08 19.84 1.71
C SER A 29 -5.44 20.58 0.52
N GLU A 30 -6.14 21.55 -0.04
CA GLU A 30 -5.62 22.33 -1.17
C GLU A 30 -4.29 23.03 -0.87
N ALA A 31 -4.06 23.39 0.40
CA ALA A 31 -2.80 23.98 0.86
C ALA A 31 -1.66 22.94 0.94
N ASP A 32 -1.97 21.70 1.33
CA ASP A 32 -0.96 20.64 1.44
C ASP A 32 -0.52 20.12 0.07
N LEU A 33 -1.38 20.24 -0.96
CA LEU A 33 -1.09 19.76 -2.32
C LEU A 33 0.15 20.41 -2.95
N ASP A 34 0.43 21.67 -2.62
CA ASP A 34 1.57 22.42 -3.18
C ASP A 34 2.89 22.12 -2.44
N GLU A 35 2.81 21.70 -1.18
CA GLU A 35 3.97 21.41 -0.31
C GLU A 35 4.31 19.91 -0.26
N MET A 36 3.36 19.03 -0.60
CA MET A 36 3.56 17.59 -0.56
C MET A 36 4.36 17.06 -1.75
N ASN A 37 5.28 16.13 -1.46
CA ASN A 37 6.00 15.38 -2.48
C ASN A 37 5.01 14.56 -3.34
N VAL A 38 5.19 14.56 -4.66
CA VAL A 38 4.37 13.80 -5.63
C VAL A 38 4.26 12.30 -5.28
N GLU A 39 5.28 11.72 -4.66
CA GLU A 39 5.27 10.34 -4.19
C GLU A 39 4.34 10.14 -2.99
N LEU A 40 4.27 11.10 -2.07
CA LEU A 40 3.32 11.09 -0.96
C LEU A 40 1.89 11.27 -1.44
N ILE A 41 1.67 12.15 -2.43
CA ILE A 41 0.36 12.30 -3.10
C ILE A 41 -0.05 10.96 -3.71
N ARG A 42 0.83 10.31 -4.48
CA ARG A 42 0.58 8.98 -5.07
C ARG A 42 0.27 7.94 -3.99
N ASN A 43 1.02 7.91 -2.89
CA ASN A 43 0.84 6.94 -1.82
C ASN A 43 -0.51 7.11 -1.10
N THR A 44 -0.86 8.36 -0.81
CA THR A 44 -2.12 8.73 -0.15
C THR A 44 -3.32 8.40 -1.01
N LEU A 45 -3.31 8.78 -2.29
CA LEU A 45 -4.42 8.49 -3.22
C LEU A 45 -4.65 6.99 -3.37
N TYR A 46 -3.58 6.23 -3.52
CA TYR A 46 -3.69 4.79 -3.75
C TYR A 46 -4.10 4.06 -2.48
N LYS A 47 -3.75 4.57 -1.29
CA LYS A 47 -4.32 4.08 -0.03
C LYS A 47 -5.85 4.23 -0.05
N ALA A 48 -6.36 5.42 -0.33
CA ALA A 48 -7.80 5.69 -0.35
C ALA A 48 -8.52 4.84 -1.41
N TYR A 49 -7.92 4.70 -2.60
CA TYR A 49 -8.39 3.82 -3.65
C TYR A 49 -8.48 2.36 -3.18
N LEU A 50 -7.42 1.84 -2.55
CA LEU A 50 -7.36 0.44 -2.15
C LEU A 50 -8.39 0.12 -1.05
N GLU A 51 -8.58 1.04 -0.10
CA GLU A 51 -9.61 0.92 0.95
C GLU A 51 -11.02 0.95 0.35
N ALA A 52 -11.30 1.90 -0.56
CA ALA A 52 -12.60 1.99 -1.21
C ALA A 52 -12.90 0.79 -2.13
N PHE A 53 -11.90 0.28 -2.85
CA PHE A 53 -12.08 -0.88 -3.73
C PHE A 53 -12.26 -2.17 -2.92
N TYR A 54 -11.56 -2.30 -1.79
CA TYR A 54 -11.79 -3.40 -0.84
C TYR A 54 -13.24 -3.38 -0.32
N ASP A 55 -13.73 -2.22 0.13
CA ASP A 55 -15.10 -2.08 0.61
C ASP A 55 -16.13 -2.39 -0.49
N PHE A 56 -15.89 -1.92 -1.72
CA PHE A 56 -16.72 -2.27 -2.88
C PHE A 56 -16.77 -3.79 -3.11
N CYS A 57 -15.62 -4.47 -3.15
CA CYS A 57 -15.58 -5.92 -3.34
C CYS A 57 -16.24 -6.68 -2.20
N ARG A 58 -16.07 -6.23 -0.95
CA ARG A 58 -16.75 -6.81 0.21
C ARG A 58 -18.27 -6.69 0.09
N ASP A 59 -18.75 -5.53 -0.36
CA ASP A 59 -20.19 -5.25 -0.48
C ASP A 59 -20.86 -6.05 -1.61
N LEU A 60 -20.11 -6.46 -2.64
CA LEU A 60 -20.59 -7.39 -3.67
C LEU A 60 -20.92 -8.79 -3.10
N GLY A 61 -20.20 -9.21 -2.05
CA GLY A 61 -20.37 -10.50 -1.40
C GLY A 61 -20.03 -11.72 -2.27
N GLY A 62 -20.35 -12.90 -1.73
CA GLY A 62 -20.14 -14.19 -2.40
C GLY A 62 -18.67 -14.48 -2.73
N GLU A 63 -18.45 -15.30 -3.76
CA GLU A 63 -17.11 -15.68 -4.22
C GLU A 63 -16.26 -14.47 -4.65
N THR A 64 -16.89 -13.41 -5.15
CA THR A 64 -16.19 -12.18 -5.52
C THR A 64 -15.54 -11.54 -4.30
N ALA A 65 -16.28 -11.40 -3.19
CA ALA A 65 -15.72 -10.86 -1.96
C ALA A 65 -14.60 -11.76 -1.42
N ASP A 66 -14.82 -13.07 -1.38
CA ASP A 66 -13.86 -14.01 -0.80
C ASP A 66 -12.52 -14.02 -1.54
N VAL A 67 -12.55 -13.97 -2.87
CA VAL A 67 -11.33 -13.96 -3.69
C VAL A 67 -10.69 -12.58 -3.74
N MET A 68 -11.47 -11.52 -4.01
CA MET A 68 -10.90 -10.19 -4.18
C MET A 68 -10.39 -9.59 -2.87
N CYS A 69 -11.09 -9.79 -1.75
CA CYS A 69 -10.63 -9.26 -0.47
C CYS A 69 -9.30 -9.91 -0.04
N GLU A 70 -9.08 -11.19 -0.35
CA GLU A 70 -7.80 -11.86 -0.08
C GLU A 70 -6.65 -11.25 -0.88
N ILE A 71 -6.86 -11.02 -2.18
CA ILE A 71 -5.85 -10.40 -3.07
C ILE A 71 -5.57 -8.95 -2.65
N LEU A 72 -6.61 -8.16 -2.37
CA LEU A 72 -6.49 -6.76 -1.99
C LEU A 72 -5.87 -6.59 -0.59
N ALA A 73 -6.16 -7.50 0.35
CA ALA A 73 -5.50 -7.51 1.66
C ALA A 73 -3.99 -7.73 1.50
N PHE A 74 -3.58 -8.67 0.65
CA PHE A 74 -2.16 -8.87 0.36
C PHE A 74 -1.52 -7.64 -0.28
N GLU A 75 -2.19 -6.98 -1.22
CA GLU A 75 -1.69 -5.74 -1.82
C GLU A 75 -1.51 -4.62 -0.79
N ALA A 76 -2.44 -4.50 0.16
CA ALA A 76 -2.35 -3.54 1.26
C ALA A 76 -1.12 -3.80 2.14
N ASP A 77 -0.90 -5.07 2.52
CA ASP A 77 0.21 -5.46 3.38
C ASP A 77 1.56 -5.33 2.67
N ARG A 78 1.65 -5.75 1.40
CA ARG A 78 2.81 -5.54 0.53
C ARG A 78 3.19 -4.06 0.48
N ARG A 79 2.20 -3.19 0.28
CA ARG A 79 2.40 -1.74 0.24
C ARG A 79 2.95 -1.18 1.54
N ALA A 80 2.39 -1.60 2.69
CA ALA A 80 2.87 -1.16 3.99
C ALA A 80 4.32 -1.59 4.26
N LEU A 81 4.68 -2.82 3.88
CA LEU A 81 6.04 -3.35 4.01
C LEU A 81 7.03 -2.58 3.13
N ILE A 82 6.70 -2.38 1.84
CA ILE A 82 7.58 -1.67 0.89
C ILE A 82 7.74 -0.20 1.25
N ILE A 83 6.66 0.49 1.66
CA ILE A 83 6.74 1.87 2.15
C ILE A 83 7.67 1.96 3.37
N THR A 84 7.59 1.00 4.29
CA THR A 84 8.43 0.99 5.48
C THR A 84 9.90 0.81 5.12
N ILE A 85 10.22 -0.18 4.29
CA ILE A 85 11.60 -0.47 3.85
C ILE A 85 12.19 0.73 3.10
N ASN A 86 11.44 1.32 2.16
CA ASN A 86 11.94 2.41 1.34
C ASN A 86 11.99 3.75 2.08
N SER A 87 11.36 3.85 3.26
CA SER A 87 11.35 5.09 4.06
C SER A 87 12.62 5.28 4.91
N PHE A 88 13.45 4.25 5.13
CA PHE A 88 14.55 4.32 6.11
C PHE A 88 15.61 5.38 5.77
N ASP A 89 15.89 5.59 4.48
CA ASP A 89 16.86 6.57 4.00
C ASP A 89 16.20 7.90 3.56
N THR A 90 15.03 8.22 4.09
CA THR A 90 14.24 9.40 3.70
C THR A 90 13.93 10.31 4.90
N GLU A 91 13.49 11.55 4.63
CA GLU A 91 13.05 12.50 5.66
C GLU A 91 11.60 12.25 6.14
N LEU A 92 11.01 11.10 5.78
CA LEU A 92 9.64 10.76 6.13
C LEU A 92 9.52 10.43 7.63
N SER A 93 8.69 11.19 8.35
CA SER A 93 8.45 10.93 9.77
C SER A 93 7.71 9.59 9.97
N LYS A 94 7.88 8.98 11.15
CA LYS A 94 7.16 7.74 11.53
C LYS A 94 5.64 7.93 11.50
N GLU A 95 5.17 9.14 11.84
CA GLU A 95 3.75 9.47 11.88
C GLU A 95 3.17 9.62 10.47
N ASP A 96 3.89 10.31 9.57
CA ASP A 96 3.49 10.43 8.17
C ASP A 96 3.54 9.08 7.46
N ARG A 97 4.57 8.27 7.73
CA ARG A 97 4.64 6.88 7.27
C ARG A 97 3.40 6.07 7.67
N ALA A 98 2.97 6.17 8.93
CA ALA A 98 1.78 5.47 9.41
C ALA A 98 0.50 5.92 8.69
N ARG A 99 0.42 7.20 8.28
CA ARG A 99 -0.71 7.74 7.50
C ARG A 99 -0.80 7.16 6.09
N LEU A 100 0.31 6.69 5.52
CA LEU A 100 0.34 6.10 4.18
C LEU A 100 -0.13 4.64 4.12
N PHE A 101 -0.25 3.96 5.26
CA PHE A 101 -0.62 2.54 5.27
C PHE A 101 -2.12 2.33 5.00
N PRO A 102 -2.50 1.47 4.03
CA PRO A 102 -3.87 1.01 3.87
C PRO A 102 -4.30 0.10 5.02
N LYS A 103 -5.56 0.20 5.44
CA LYS A 103 -6.10 -0.50 6.64
C LYS A 103 -6.97 -1.72 6.32
N CYS A 104 -6.89 -2.24 5.08
CA CYS A 104 -7.67 -3.39 4.61
C CYS A 104 -6.88 -4.71 4.52
N GLY A 105 -5.64 -4.74 5.05
CA GLY A 105 -4.77 -5.92 5.07
C GLY A 105 -4.77 -6.67 6.42
N LYS A 106 -4.08 -7.81 6.45
CA LYS A 106 -3.89 -8.66 7.65
C LYS A 106 -2.97 -8.02 8.68
N LEU A 107 -2.10 -7.08 8.28
CA LEU A 107 -1.24 -6.35 9.21
C LEU A 107 -2.02 -5.32 10.03
N TYR A 108 -3.24 -4.94 9.64
CA TYR A 108 -4.06 -4.02 10.43
C TYR A 108 -4.76 -4.78 11.58
N PRO A 109 -4.75 -4.25 12.84
CA PRO A 109 -4.14 -2.98 13.26
C PRO A 109 -2.69 -3.11 13.77
N ASP A 110 -2.33 -4.24 14.38
CA ASP A 110 -1.13 -4.34 15.22
C ASP A 110 0.18 -4.39 14.42
N GLY A 111 0.18 -5.09 13.28
CA GLY A 111 1.32 -5.15 12.36
C GLY A 111 1.67 -3.78 11.80
N LEU A 112 0.67 -2.99 11.38
CA LEU A 112 0.89 -1.62 10.91
C LEU A 112 1.44 -0.70 12.01
N ALA A 113 0.94 -0.83 13.23
CA ALA A 113 1.46 -0.08 14.37
C ALA A 113 2.92 -0.45 14.68
N ALA A 114 3.31 -1.71 14.48
CA ALA A 114 4.69 -2.16 14.62
C ALA A 114 5.58 -1.64 13.48
N LEU A 115 5.13 -1.73 12.22
CA LEU A 115 5.84 -1.18 11.05
C LEU A 115 6.05 0.34 11.16
N ALA A 116 5.05 1.07 11.66
CA ALA A 116 5.16 2.50 11.90
C ALA A 116 6.31 2.85 12.85
N ARG A 117 6.69 1.95 13.77
CA ARG A 117 7.79 2.15 14.72
C ARG A 117 9.14 1.62 14.22
N ALA A 118 9.16 0.79 13.19
CA ALA A 118 10.37 0.12 12.71
C ALA A 118 11.44 1.12 12.23
N ASP A 119 12.69 0.85 12.56
CA ASP A 119 13.86 1.68 12.22
C ASP A 119 14.84 0.98 11.27
N ASP A 120 14.68 -0.33 11.07
CA ASP A 120 15.57 -1.13 10.23
C ASP A 120 14.83 -2.32 9.59
N TYR A 121 15.50 -2.95 8.64
CA TYR A 121 14.96 -4.10 7.89
C TYR A 121 14.68 -5.32 8.78
N GLU A 122 15.50 -5.56 9.81
CA GLU A 122 15.33 -6.71 10.71
C GLU A 122 14.07 -6.58 11.57
N GLN A 123 13.70 -5.35 11.96
CA GLN A 123 12.45 -5.07 12.64
C GLN A 123 11.24 -5.31 11.72
N VAL A 124 11.32 -4.89 10.45
CA VAL A 124 10.25 -5.15 9.46
C VAL A 124 10.06 -6.65 9.26
N ARG A 125 11.17 -7.38 9.10
CA ARG A 125 11.17 -8.84 9.03
C ARG A 125 10.53 -9.46 10.27
N SER A 126 10.93 -9.02 11.46
CA SER A 126 10.38 -9.53 12.73
C SER A 126 8.86 -9.33 12.80
N VAL A 127 8.33 -8.22 12.29
CA VAL A 127 6.88 -7.99 12.18
C VAL A 127 6.22 -8.98 11.20
N ALA A 128 6.84 -9.18 10.03
CA ALA A 128 6.33 -10.11 9.02
C ALA A 128 6.34 -11.57 9.51
N GLU A 129 7.31 -11.98 10.32
CA GLU A 129 7.43 -13.36 10.83
C GLU A 129 6.29 -13.79 11.76
N TYR A 130 5.53 -12.86 12.35
CA TYR A 130 4.31 -13.19 13.09
C TYR A 130 3.18 -13.73 12.22
N TYR A 131 3.26 -13.52 10.90
CA TYR A 131 2.26 -13.94 9.93
C TYR A 131 2.83 -15.05 9.08
N ALA A 132 2.27 -16.27 9.19
CA ALA A 132 2.81 -17.47 8.53
C ALA A 132 2.99 -17.30 7.01
N GLU A 133 2.12 -16.52 6.37
CA GLU A 133 2.16 -16.21 4.95
C GLU A 133 3.37 -15.34 4.59
N TYR A 134 3.71 -14.34 5.42
CA TYR A 134 4.83 -13.43 5.15
C TYR A 134 6.15 -13.97 5.67
N GLN A 135 6.13 -14.82 6.70
CA GLN A 135 7.33 -15.49 7.22
C GLN A 135 8.11 -16.20 6.10
N GLN A 136 7.42 -16.90 5.20
CA GLN A 136 8.06 -17.60 4.09
C GLN A 136 8.64 -16.64 3.03
N LEU A 137 8.02 -15.46 2.85
CA LEU A 137 8.47 -14.45 1.91
C LEU A 137 9.76 -13.78 2.41
N PHE A 138 9.86 -13.54 3.71
CA PHE A 138 11.03 -12.92 4.35
C PHE A 138 12.12 -13.92 4.79
N ALA A 139 11.88 -15.22 4.70
CA ALA A 139 12.86 -16.24 5.08
C ALA A 139 14.12 -16.10 4.22
N THR A 140 15.28 -15.84 4.84
CA THR A 140 16.57 -15.80 4.15
C THR A 140 16.76 -17.10 3.39
N THR A 141 16.71 -17.02 2.06
CA THR A 141 17.44 -18.00 1.26
C THR A 141 18.91 -17.50 1.34
N GLY A 142 19.91 -18.38 1.28
CA GLY A 142 21.31 -18.08 1.62
C GLY A 142 22.03 -16.98 0.82
N ASN A 143 23.34 -16.82 1.05
CA ASN A 143 24.18 -15.83 0.37
C ASN A 143 24.44 -16.13 -1.14
N ASN A 144 23.44 -16.63 -1.88
CA ASN A 144 23.57 -16.93 -3.29
C ASN A 144 23.24 -15.68 -4.13
N PRO A 145 24.13 -15.24 -5.03
CA PRO A 145 23.89 -14.11 -5.91
C PRO A 145 22.79 -14.35 -6.97
N GLU A 146 22.25 -15.58 -7.06
CA GLU A 146 21.08 -15.93 -7.88
C GLU A 146 19.76 -15.90 -7.08
N GLU A 147 19.76 -15.33 -5.88
CA GLU A 147 18.57 -15.33 -5.04
C GLU A 147 17.55 -14.26 -5.41
N LYS A 148 16.30 -14.71 -5.39
CA LYS A 148 15.11 -13.88 -5.59
C LYS A 148 15.08 -12.78 -4.54
N THR A 149 14.90 -11.55 -5.03
CA THR A 149 14.68 -10.38 -4.20
C THR A 149 13.36 -10.52 -3.43
N LEU A 150 13.17 -9.70 -2.39
CA LEU A 150 11.89 -9.65 -1.68
C LEU A 150 10.74 -9.27 -2.62
N GLU A 151 10.98 -8.36 -3.55
CA GLU A 151 9.99 -7.96 -4.57
C GLU A 151 9.60 -9.13 -5.47
N ASP A 152 10.58 -9.93 -5.93
CA ASP A 152 10.30 -11.14 -6.73
C ASP A 152 9.40 -12.12 -5.98
N ARG A 153 9.62 -12.29 -4.67
CA ARG A 153 8.81 -13.19 -3.84
C ARG A 153 7.41 -12.66 -3.62
N PHE A 154 7.25 -11.34 -3.41
CA PHE A 154 5.92 -10.74 -3.36
C PHE A 154 5.18 -10.93 -4.68
N PHE A 155 5.87 -10.74 -5.81
CA PHE A 155 5.28 -10.95 -7.13
C PHE A 155 4.86 -12.41 -7.36
N GLU A 156 5.68 -13.38 -6.97
CA GLU A 156 5.33 -14.80 -7.06
C GLU A 156 4.12 -15.17 -6.20
N TYR A 157 4.05 -14.59 -5.00
CA TYR A 157 2.91 -14.80 -4.12
C TYR A 157 1.63 -14.15 -4.66
N GLU A 158 1.73 -12.94 -5.21
CA GLU A 158 0.63 -12.26 -5.91
C GLU A 158 0.09 -13.11 -7.07
N VAL A 159 0.99 -13.62 -7.92
CA VAL A 159 0.62 -14.50 -9.03
C VAL A 159 -0.05 -15.78 -8.53
N LYS A 160 0.44 -16.36 -7.43
CA LYS A 160 -0.18 -17.54 -6.81
C LYS A 160 -1.61 -17.25 -6.34
N LEU A 161 -1.86 -16.12 -5.68
CA LEU A 161 -3.22 -15.72 -5.28
C LEU A 161 -4.12 -15.53 -6.50
N ASN A 162 -3.62 -14.86 -7.54
CA ASN A 162 -4.36 -14.66 -8.79
C ASN A 162 -4.68 -15.97 -9.51
N VAL A 163 -3.78 -16.97 -9.48
CA VAL A 163 -4.04 -18.30 -10.05
C VAL A 163 -5.11 -19.03 -9.24
N ASN A 164 -5.07 -18.95 -7.91
CA ASN A 164 -6.07 -19.59 -7.05
C ASN A 164 -7.49 -19.08 -7.32
N ALA A 165 -7.65 -17.84 -7.78
CA ALA A 165 -8.93 -17.28 -8.20
C ALA A 165 -9.60 -18.10 -9.33
N PHE A 166 -8.83 -18.80 -10.16
CA PHE A 166 -9.34 -19.66 -11.24
C PHE A 166 -9.56 -21.11 -10.82
N LEU A 167 -9.15 -21.49 -9.62
CA LEU A 167 -9.19 -22.86 -9.10
C LEU A 167 -10.28 -23.08 -8.03
N ARG A 168 -11.09 -22.06 -7.75
CA ARG A 168 -12.25 -22.15 -6.87
C ARG A 168 -13.50 -22.62 -7.61
#